data_AF-A0A924QQE8-F1
#
_entry.id   AF-A0A924QQE8-F1
#
_cell.length_a   1.000
_cell.length_b   1.000
_cell.length_c   1.000
_cell.angle_alpha   90.00
_cell.angle_beta   90.00
_cell.angle_gamma   90.00
#
_symmetry.space_group_name_H-M   'P 1'
#
loop_
_entity.id
_entity.type
_entity.pdbx_description
1 polymer ?
#
loop_
_entity_poly.entity_id
_entity_poly.type
_entity_poly.pdbx_seq_one_letter_code
_entity_poly.pdbx_strand_id
1 'polypeptide(L)'
;MNKRFDTRFFVAAVPAGQVAAHDNHEATESVWLKPRTALEQHRDGLIELAPPQIMTLAHLSRFGTVQQAMADARGRTPPIIQPEPFEIDGGRVICYPGDERHSVKARAMPGPTRLRYRGKLFESVEGFESLFL
;
A
#
# COMPACT_ATOMS: atom_id res chain seq x y z
N MET A 1 -0.44 -5.92 21.35
CA MET A 1 -1.09 -4.67 20.87
C MET A 1 -2.33 -5.05 20.08
N ASN A 2 -3.53 -4.84 20.61
CA ASN A 2 -4.81 -5.25 20.00
C ASN A 2 -5.60 -4.05 19.46
N LYS A 3 -4.92 -3.13 18.74
CA LYS A 3 -5.57 -1.98 18.12
C LYS A 3 -5.87 -2.31 16.67
N ARG A 4 -7.14 -2.18 16.29
CA ARG A 4 -7.61 -2.25 14.90
C ARG A 4 -8.12 -0.87 14.51
N PHE A 5 -7.85 -0.49 13.27
CA PHE A 5 -8.31 0.79 12.72
C PHE A 5 -9.25 0.51 11.55
N ASP A 6 -10.34 1.26 11.49
CA ASP A 6 -11.16 1.41 10.29
C ASP A 6 -10.75 2.72 9.62
N THR A 7 -9.93 2.61 8.56
CA THR A 7 -9.22 3.75 7.97
C THR A 7 -9.76 4.04 6.58
N ARG A 8 -10.15 5.30 6.35
CA ARG A 8 -10.48 5.81 5.01
C ARG A 8 -9.25 6.46 4.39
N PHE A 9 -8.91 6.05 3.17
CA PHE A 9 -7.81 6.63 2.38
C PHE A 9 -8.36 7.66 1.41
N PHE A 10 -7.70 8.82 1.36
CA PHE A 10 -8.05 9.93 0.48
C PHE A 10 -6.87 10.28 -0.43
N VAL A 11 -7.16 10.89 -1.58
CA VAL A 11 -6.15 11.40 -2.50
C VAL A 11 -6.50 12.83 -2.89
N ALA A 12 -5.47 13.67 -3.01
CA ALA A 12 -5.60 15.05 -3.44
C ALA A 12 -4.46 15.42 -4.40
N ALA A 13 -4.77 16.27 -5.38
CA ALA A 13 -3.75 16.90 -6.20
C ALA A 13 -3.20 18.12 -5.44
N VAL A 14 -1.87 18.19 -5.30
CA VAL A 14 -1.22 19.35 -4.69
C VAL A 14 -1.24 20.53 -5.67
N PRO A 15 -1.77 21.71 -5.26
CA PRO A 15 -1.73 22.90 -6.10
C PRO A 15 -0.30 23.30 -6.48
N ALA A 16 -0.14 23.90 -7.66
CA ALA A 16 1.14 24.42 -8.10
C ALA A 16 1.70 25.46 -7.10
N GLY A 17 3.02 25.42 -6.89
CA GLY A 17 3.72 26.36 -6.00
C GLY A 17 3.64 26.04 -4.51
N GLN A 18 2.96 24.95 -4.12
CA GLN A 18 2.99 24.48 -2.72
C GLN A 18 4.33 23.83 -2.39
N VAL A 19 4.85 24.14 -1.20
CA VAL A 19 6.06 23.54 -0.64
C VAL A 19 5.68 22.66 0.55
N ALA A 20 6.04 21.39 0.51
CA ALA A 20 5.80 20.48 1.63
C ALA A 20 6.74 20.80 2.79
N ALA A 21 6.19 20.90 4.00
CA ALA A 21 6.92 21.04 5.25
C ALA A 21 6.24 20.16 6.31
N HIS A 22 7.04 19.50 7.14
CA HIS A 22 6.56 18.76 8.31
C HIS A 22 6.58 19.62 9.56
N ASP A 23 5.89 19.18 10.61
CA ASP A 23 5.70 19.91 11.86
C ASP A 23 6.90 19.83 12.82
N ASN A 24 7.87 18.95 12.54
CA ASN A 24 9.04 18.63 13.38
C ASN A 24 8.66 18.00 14.73
N HIS A 25 7.45 17.49 14.88
CA HIS A 25 7.00 16.83 16.09
C HIS A 25 6.48 15.42 15.82
N GLU A 26 5.42 15.27 15.04
CA GLU A 26 4.92 13.96 14.62
C GLU A 26 5.66 13.46 13.38
N ALA A 27 5.98 14.37 12.46
CA ALA A 27 6.78 14.10 11.28
C ALA A 27 8.09 14.89 11.33
N THR A 28 9.22 14.19 11.23
CA THR A 28 10.56 14.77 11.26
C THR A 28 11.27 14.76 9.91
N GLU A 29 10.73 14.01 8.94
CA GLU A 29 11.27 13.87 7.60
C GLU A 29 10.15 13.81 6.57
N SER A 30 10.38 14.33 5.36
CA SER A 30 9.40 14.32 4.28
C SER A 30 10.09 14.35 2.93
N VAL A 31 9.58 13.58 1.98
CA VAL A 31 10.13 13.48 0.64
C VAL A 31 9.02 13.26 -0.39
N TRP A 32 9.18 13.85 -1.57
CA TRP A 32 8.35 13.55 -2.74
C TRP A 32 9.01 12.43 -3.55
N LEU A 33 8.33 11.29 -3.66
CA LEU A 33 8.79 10.12 -4.42
C LEU A 33 7.75 9.70 -5.44
N LYS A 34 8.21 9.12 -6.55
CA LYS A 34 7.34 8.31 -7.40
C LYS A 34 6.90 7.05 -6.62
N PRO A 35 5.66 6.55 -6.78
CA PRO A 35 5.19 5.39 -6.04
C PRO A 35 6.09 4.15 -6.18
N ARG A 36 6.53 3.84 -7.41
CA ARG A 36 7.47 2.74 -7.67
C ARG A 36 8.81 2.94 -6.95
N THR A 37 9.36 4.16 -6.95
CA THR A 37 10.63 4.46 -6.26
C THR A 37 10.52 4.26 -4.75
N ALA A 38 9.40 4.64 -4.13
CA ALA A 38 9.18 4.35 -2.71
C ALA A 38 9.11 2.84 -2.43
N LEU A 39 8.47 2.05 -3.31
CA LEU A 39 8.44 0.60 -3.19
C LEU A 39 9.82 -0.04 -3.38
N GLU A 40 10.64 0.48 -4.30
CA GLU A 40 12.04 0.05 -4.50
C GLU A 40 12.89 0.36 -3.26
N GLN A 41 12.81 1.57 -2.73
CA GLN A 41 13.49 1.94 -1.49
C GLN A 41 13.04 1.07 -0.31
N HIS A 42 11.76 0.69 -0.25
CA HIS A 42 11.26 -0.22 0.77
C HIS A 42 11.85 -1.63 0.62
N ARG A 43 11.84 -2.18 -0.60
CA ARG A 43 12.46 -3.47 -0.92
C ARG A 43 13.93 -3.50 -0.52
N ASP A 44 14.64 -2.39 -0.75
CA ASP A 44 16.07 -2.26 -0.48
C ASP A 44 16.37 -1.91 0.99
N GLY A 45 15.34 -1.84 1.85
CA GLY A 45 15.48 -1.58 3.29
C GLY A 45 15.84 -0.13 3.65
N LEU A 46 15.69 0.80 2.70
CA LEU A 46 15.98 2.23 2.91
C LEU A 46 14.84 2.95 3.62
N ILE A 47 13.59 2.51 3.43
CA ILE A 47 12.41 3.04 4.13
C ILE A 47 11.49 1.90 4.60
N GLU A 48 10.81 2.10 5.72
CA GLU A 48 9.78 1.17 6.19
C GLU A 48 8.39 1.61 5.73
N LEU A 49 7.64 0.70 5.13
CA LEU A 49 6.26 0.91 4.72
C LEU A 49 5.36 -0.13 5.39
N ALA A 50 4.27 0.34 5.98
CA ALA A 50 3.21 -0.52 6.46
C ALA A 50 2.45 -1.14 5.26
N PRO A 51 1.82 -2.31 5.44
CA PRO A 51 1.03 -2.98 4.40
C PRO A 51 0.04 -2.09 3.62
N PRO A 52 -0.79 -1.23 4.25
CA PRO A 52 -1.68 -0.35 3.50
C PRO A 52 -0.94 0.67 2.63
N GLN A 53 0.26 1.13 3.04
CA GLN A 53 1.08 2.03 2.22
C GLN A 53 1.62 1.29 0.99
N ILE A 54 2.13 0.06 1.16
CA ILE A 54 2.62 -0.78 0.06
C ILE A 54 1.53 -0.99 -0.98
N MET A 55 0.34 -1.45 -0.56
CA MET A 55 -0.76 -1.72 -1.49
C MET A 55 -1.28 -0.43 -2.17
N THR A 56 -1.30 0.69 -1.44
CA THR A 56 -1.70 1.99 -2.02
C THR A 56 -0.70 2.48 -3.06
N LEU A 57 0.61 2.38 -2.79
CA LEU A 57 1.65 2.79 -3.73
C LEU A 57 1.70 1.85 -4.94
N ALA A 58 1.46 0.56 -4.76
CA ALA A 58 1.32 -0.41 -5.84
C ALA A 58 0.15 -0.03 -6.77
N HIS A 59 -1.01 0.29 -6.20
CA HIS A 59 -2.15 0.78 -6.97
C HIS A 59 -1.85 2.10 -7.70
N LEU A 60 -1.26 3.08 -7.02
CA LEU A 60 -0.91 4.37 -7.61
C LEU A 60 0.14 4.27 -8.72
N SER A 61 1.03 3.27 -8.67
CA SER A 61 2.04 3.02 -9.70
C SER A 61 1.45 2.67 -11.07
N ARG A 62 0.15 2.34 -11.14
CA ARG A 62 -0.57 2.03 -12.39
C ARG A 62 -0.96 3.28 -13.18
N PHE A 63 -0.91 4.46 -12.57
CA PHE A 63 -1.30 5.71 -13.21
C PHE A 63 -0.06 6.48 -13.65
N GLY A 64 -0.07 6.94 -14.91
CA GLY A 64 1.00 7.78 -15.45
C GLY A 64 0.87 9.25 -15.07
N THR A 65 -0.33 9.69 -14.65
CA THR A 65 -0.60 11.09 -14.30
C THR A 65 -1.49 11.23 -13.06
N VAL A 66 -1.41 12.39 -12.41
CA VAL A 66 -2.30 12.75 -11.29
C VAL A 66 -3.77 12.75 -11.72
N GLN A 67 -4.06 13.21 -12.94
CA GLN A 67 -5.42 13.25 -13.48
C GLN A 67 -6.03 11.85 -13.60
N GLN A 68 -5.25 10.85 -14.03
CA GLN A 68 -5.70 9.46 -14.09
C GLN A 68 -6.01 8.91 -12.70
N ALA A 69 -5.12 9.11 -11.71
CA ALA A 69 -5.34 8.67 -10.34
C ALA A 69 -6.58 9.34 -9.70
N MET A 70 -6.77 10.64 -9.93
CA MET A 70 -7.95 11.38 -9.44
C MET A 70 -9.24 10.97 -10.16
N ALA A 71 -9.18 10.55 -11.42
CA ALA A 71 -10.34 10.02 -12.14
C ALA A 71 -10.74 8.64 -11.61
N ASP A 72 -9.78 7.73 -11.39
CA ASP A 72 -10.01 6.43 -10.76
C ASP A 72 -10.69 6.58 -9.39
N ALA A 73 -10.12 7.41 -8.51
CA ALA A 73 -10.65 7.61 -7.17
C ALA A 73 -12.08 8.17 -7.15
N ARG A 74 -12.46 8.97 -8.13
CA ARG A 74 -13.83 9.50 -8.28
C ARG A 74 -14.81 8.49 -8.88
N GLY A 75 -14.32 7.62 -9.77
CA GLY A 75 -15.15 6.68 -10.52
C GLY A 75 -15.50 5.40 -9.78
N ARG A 76 -14.85 5.11 -8.66
CA ARG A 76 -15.01 3.84 -7.93
C ARG A 76 -15.61 4.02 -6.54
N THR A 77 -16.41 3.05 -6.12
CA THR A 77 -16.74 2.87 -4.71
C THR A 77 -15.50 2.39 -3.96
N PRO A 78 -15.09 3.03 -2.84
CA PRO A 78 -13.97 2.54 -2.04
C PRO A 78 -14.26 1.11 -1.51
N PRO A 79 -13.36 0.14 -1.72
CA PRO A 79 -13.57 -1.22 -1.25
C PRO A 79 -13.41 -1.29 0.27
N ILE A 80 -14.15 -2.22 0.90
CA ILE A 80 -13.93 -2.61 2.30
C ILE A 80 -12.84 -3.68 2.32
N ILE A 81 -11.74 -3.40 3.03
CA ILE A 81 -10.59 -4.29 3.11
C ILE A 81 -10.32 -4.59 4.58
N GLN A 82 -10.50 -5.84 4.98
CA GLN A 82 -10.07 -6.36 6.28
C GLN A 82 -8.96 -7.39 6.05
N PRO A 83 -7.67 -7.04 6.19
CA PRO A 83 -6.61 -8.01 6.01
C PRO A 83 -6.70 -9.15 7.03
N GLU A 84 -6.49 -10.38 6.59
CA GLU A 84 -6.56 -11.58 7.43
C GLU A 84 -5.15 -12.18 7.60
N PRO A 85 -4.62 -12.26 8.83
CA PRO A 85 -3.31 -12.85 9.07
C PRO A 85 -3.38 -14.37 9.13
N PHE A 86 -2.31 -15.03 8.68
CA PHE A 86 -2.08 -16.46 8.85
C PHE A 86 -0.59 -16.78 8.77
N GLU A 87 -0.22 -18.03 9.05
CA GLU A 87 1.18 -18.48 9.01
C GLU A 87 1.46 -19.38 7.80
N ILE A 88 2.64 -19.22 7.21
CA ILE A 88 3.24 -20.12 6.20
C ILE A 88 4.69 -20.34 6.61
N ASP A 89 5.11 -21.61 6.78
CA ASP A 89 6.49 -21.99 7.10
C ASP A 89 7.10 -21.23 8.29
N GLY A 90 6.29 -20.96 9.33
CA GLY A 90 6.69 -20.17 10.50
C GLY A 90 6.81 -18.66 10.27
N GLY A 91 6.52 -18.19 9.06
CA GLY A 91 6.45 -16.78 8.69
C GLY A 91 5.03 -16.21 8.75
N ARG A 92 4.90 -14.98 9.24
CA ARG A 92 3.62 -14.27 9.26
C ARG A 92 3.28 -13.74 7.88
N VAL A 93 2.08 -14.06 7.40
CA VAL A 93 1.51 -13.58 6.14
C VAL A 93 0.20 -12.85 6.45
N ILE A 94 -0.14 -11.87 5.62
CA ILE A 94 -1.47 -11.28 5.57
C ILE A 94 -2.03 -11.48 4.16
N CYS A 95 -3.31 -11.84 4.05
CA CYS A 95 -4.03 -11.83 2.79
C CYS A 95 -5.10 -10.75 2.74
N TYR A 96 -5.53 -10.42 1.52
CA TYR A 96 -6.55 -9.43 1.20
C TYR A 96 -7.75 -10.10 0.50
N PRO A 97 -8.92 -9.42 0.43
CA PRO A 97 -10.06 -9.92 -0.34
C PRO A 97 -9.69 -10.29 -1.77
N GLY A 98 -10.13 -11.46 -2.22
CA GLY A 98 -9.72 -12.07 -3.49
C GLY A 98 -8.71 -13.21 -3.34
N ASP A 99 -8.06 -13.32 -2.19
CA ASP A 99 -7.19 -14.45 -1.90
C ASP A 99 -7.98 -15.73 -1.61
N GLU A 100 -7.45 -16.89 -2.02
CA GLU A 100 -8.05 -18.19 -1.74
C GLU A 100 -8.27 -18.43 -0.23
N ARG A 101 -7.36 -17.95 0.61
CA ARG A 101 -7.42 -18.10 2.08
C ARG A 101 -8.24 -17.01 2.77
N HIS A 102 -8.63 -15.96 2.06
CA HIS A 102 -9.41 -14.88 2.63
C HIS A 102 -10.90 -15.21 2.65
N SER A 103 -11.62 -14.76 3.69
CA SER A 103 -13.07 -14.99 3.83
C SER A 103 -13.89 -14.38 2.68
N VAL A 104 -13.54 -13.17 2.26
CA VAL A 104 -14.10 -12.49 1.08
C VAL A 104 -13.38 -12.92 -0.20
N LYS A 105 -14.12 -13.58 -1.12
CA LYS A 105 -13.59 -14.10 -2.40
C LYS A 105 -13.50 -13.08 -3.53
N ALA A 106 -14.28 -12.00 -3.46
CA ALA A 106 -14.22 -10.94 -4.45
C ALA A 106 -12.93 -10.12 -4.26
N ARG A 107 -12.18 -9.93 -5.34
CA ARG A 107 -10.94 -9.15 -5.31
C ARG A 107 -11.25 -7.67 -5.08
N ALA A 108 -10.64 -7.09 -4.05
CA ALA A 108 -10.87 -5.70 -3.68
C ALA A 108 -9.86 -4.70 -4.28
N MET A 109 -8.66 -5.16 -4.64
CA MET A 109 -7.56 -4.31 -5.12
C MET A 109 -6.73 -5.02 -6.20
N PRO A 110 -6.10 -4.27 -7.14
CA PRO A 110 -5.05 -4.80 -8.01
C PRO A 110 -3.77 -5.13 -7.23
N GLY A 111 -2.78 -5.76 -7.88
CA GLY A 111 -1.55 -6.22 -7.21
C GLY A 111 -1.74 -7.51 -6.40
N PRO A 112 -0.74 -7.93 -5.61
CA PRO A 112 -0.74 -9.23 -4.96
C PRO A 112 -1.86 -9.34 -3.92
N THR A 113 -2.36 -10.56 -3.71
CA THR A 113 -3.36 -10.82 -2.66
C THR A 113 -2.74 -11.17 -1.32
N ARG A 114 -1.41 -11.23 -1.22
CA ARG A 114 -0.66 -11.56 0.01
C ARG A 114 0.61 -10.74 0.16
N LEU A 115 0.91 -10.34 1.40
CA LEU A 115 2.23 -9.87 1.81
C LEU A 115 2.77 -10.74 2.94
N ARG A 116 4.05 -11.07 2.91
CA ARG A 116 4.77 -11.79 3.96
C ARG A 116 5.63 -10.83 4.75
N TYR A 117 5.63 -10.98 6.07
CA TYR A 117 6.57 -10.28 6.94
C TYR A 117 7.90 -11.05 7.01
N ARG A 118 8.99 -10.41 6.57
CA ARG A 118 10.34 -10.97 6.57
C ARG A 118 11.35 -9.87 6.87
N GLY A 119 12.28 -10.13 7.80
CA GLY A 119 13.40 -9.20 8.05
C GLY A 119 12.96 -7.78 8.42
N LYS A 120 11.87 -7.65 9.18
CA LYS A 120 11.20 -6.38 9.57
C LYS A 120 10.38 -5.68 8.48
N LEU A 121 10.33 -6.22 7.27
CA LEU A 121 9.62 -5.62 6.14
C LEU A 121 8.46 -6.51 5.68
N PHE A 122 7.48 -5.92 5.00
CA PHE A 122 6.45 -6.67 4.29
C PHE A 122 6.81 -6.74 2.80
N GLU A 123 6.85 -7.93 2.24
CA GLU A 123 7.15 -8.16 0.82
C GLU A 123 6.04 -8.98 0.16
N SER A 124 5.86 -8.82 -1.16
CA SER A 124 4.95 -9.71 -1.88
C SER A 124 5.47 -11.14 -1.89
N VAL A 125 4.57 -12.10 -1.65
CA VAL A 125 4.89 -13.54 -1.72
C VAL A 125 5.26 -13.96 -3.15
N GLU A 126 4.70 -13.28 -4.16
CA GLU A 126 4.90 -13.56 -5.59
C GLU A 126 6.09 -12.77 -6.18
N GLY A 127 6.87 -12.08 -5.34
CA GLY A 127 8.02 -11.27 -5.75
C GLY A 127 7.66 -9.83 -6.09
N PHE A 128 8.68 -8.96 -6.18
CA PHE A 128 8.50 -7.51 -6.26
C PHE A 128 7.61 -7.04 -7.43
N GLU A 129 7.79 -7.60 -8.62
CA GLU A 129 7.04 -7.17 -9.81
C GLU A 129 5.54 -7.52 -9.72
N SER A 130 5.14 -8.45 -8.86
CA SER A 130 3.71 -8.75 -8.64
C SER A 130 2.92 -7.55 -8.11
N LEU A 131 3.59 -6.58 -7.48
CA LEU A 131 2.99 -5.31 -7.05
C LEU A 131 2.38 -4.52 -8.21
N PHE A 132 2.80 -4.79 -9.45
CA PHE A 132 2.38 -4.03 -10.63
C PHE A 132 1.44 -4.82 -11.56
N LEU A 133 1.04 -6.05 -11.19
CA LEU A 133 0.10 -6.89 -11.95
C LEU A 133 -1.36 -6.47 -11.76
#